data_AF-A0A7V9EQZ0-F1
#
_entry.id   AF-A0A7V9EQZ0-F1
#
_cell.length_a   1.000
_cell.length_b   1.000
_cell.length_c   1.000
_cell.angle_alpha   90.00
_cell.angle_beta   90.00
_cell.angle_gamma   90.00
#
_symmetry.space_group_name_H-M   'P 1'
#
loop_
_entity.id
_entity.type
_entity.pdbx_description
1 polymer ?
#
loop_
_entity_poly.entity_id
_entity_poly.type
_entity_poly.pdbx_seq_one_letter_code
_entity_poly.pdbx_strand_id
1 'polypeptide(L)'
;MNAFMGAYEYVKDGGGDSAKIVFDGAGTQAAAAFAAKDHEYNELFEKVRGLVEGACSYCAGAYKMTEKIEAANIPLIDEFKGHPSFKKLIDDGYQVLVF
;
A
#
# COMPACT_ATOMS: atom_id res chain seq x y z
N MET A 1 -4.77 -8.92 3.91
CA MET A 1 -4.84 -9.26 5.35
C MET A 1 -3.45 -9.51 5.94
N ASN A 2 -2.67 -10.49 5.49
CA ASN A 2 -1.32 -10.78 6.05
C ASN A 2 -0.40 -9.54 6.08
N ALA A 3 -0.32 -8.81 4.96
CA ALA A 3 0.45 -7.57 4.88
C ALA A 3 0.03 -6.52 5.94
N PHE A 4 -1.29 -6.37 6.16
CA PHE A 4 -1.80 -5.38 7.12
C PHE A 4 -1.57 -5.81 8.57
N MET A 5 -1.76 -7.11 8.88
CA MET A 5 -1.47 -7.61 10.22
C MET A 5 0.02 -7.51 10.54
N GLY A 6 0.90 -7.87 9.61
CA GLY A 6 2.34 -7.69 9.78
C GLY A 6 2.72 -6.23 9.98
N ALA A 7 2.24 -5.32 9.11
CA ALA A 7 2.50 -3.89 9.26
C ALA A 7 1.96 -3.33 10.60
N TYR A 8 0.78 -3.78 11.03
CA TYR A 8 0.19 -3.38 12.30
C TYR A 8 0.99 -3.87 13.51
N GLU A 9 1.53 -5.09 13.46
CA GLU A 9 2.42 -5.65 14.49
C GLU A 9 3.69 -4.78 14.66
N TYR A 10 4.37 -4.44 13.56
CA TYR A 10 5.58 -3.60 13.60
C TYR A 10 5.34 -2.24 14.25
N VAL A 11 4.18 -1.62 14.00
CA VAL A 11 3.88 -0.29 14.53
C VAL A 11 3.34 -0.32 15.96
N LYS A 12 2.60 -1.38 16.33
CA LYS A 12 2.00 -1.49 17.65
C LYS A 12 2.98 -1.97 18.72
N ASP A 13 3.79 -2.98 18.37
CA ASP A 13 4.61 -3.71 19.33
C ASP A 13 6.13 -3.44 19.13
N GLY A 14 6.54 -2.92 17.96
CA GLY A 14 7.94 -2.81 17.53
C GLY A 14 8.75 -1.63 18.07
N GLY A 15 8.27 -0.87 19.04
CA GLY A 15 9.12 0.07 19.82
C GLY A 15 9.87 1.16 19.02
N GLY A 16 9.49 1.47 17.78
CA GLY A 16 10.15 2.48 16.94
C GLY A 16 10.35 2.09 15.47
N ASP A 17 9.98 0.88 15.06
CA ASP A 17 10.10 0.43 13.67
C ASP A 17 9.16 1.19 12.72
N SER A 18 9.67 1.56 11.54
CA SER A 18 8.89 2.22 10.48
C SER A 18 8.50 1.22 9.41
N ALA A 19 7.19 1.09 9.13
CA ALA A 19 6.66 0.26 8.04
C ALA A 19 6.05 1.14 6.93
N LYS A 20 6.18 0.67 5.69
CA LYS A 20 5.53 1.25 4.50
C LYS A 20 4.73 0.19 3.76
N ILE A 21 3.52 0.53 3.37
CA ILE A 21 2.65 -0.30 2.52
C ILE A 21 2.61 0.33 1.14
N VAL A 22 3.05 -0.44 0.14
CA VAL A 22 2.97 -0.08 -1.28
C VAL A 22 2.09 -1.11 -1.98
N PHE A 23 1.04 -0.65 -2.66
CA PHE A 23 0.18 -1.52 -3.46
C PHE A 23 0.70 -1.60 -4.89
N ASP A 24 1.17 -2.78 -5.30
CA ASP A 24 1.63 -3.04 -6.68
C ASP A 24 0.85 -4.19 -7.31
N GLY A 25 0.89 -4.30 -8.65
CA GLY A 25 0.17 -5.33 -9.39
C GLY A 25 -1.32 -5.37 -9.05
N ALA A 26 -1.87 -6.57 -8.87
CA ALA A 26 -3.26 -6.77 -8.46
C ALA A 26 -3.59 -6.17 -7.08
N GLY A 27 -2.57 -5.87 -6.25
CA GLY A 27 -2.73 -5.15 -5.00
C GLY A 27 -3.37 -3.77 -5.17
N THR A 28 -3.24 -3.13 -6.33
CA THR A 28 -3.90 -1.86 -6.64
C THR A 28 -5.44 -1.98 -6.65
N GLN A 29 -5.99 -3.12 -7.11
CA GLN A 29 -7.43 -3.40 -7.03
C GLN A 29 -7.86 -3.61 -5.57
N ALA A 30 -7.02 -4.28 -4.78
CA ALA A 30 -7.27 -4.50 -3.37
C ALA A 30 -7.26 -3.18 -2.58
N ALA A 31 -6.34 -2.25 -2.89
CA ALA A 31 -6.30 -0.92 -2.30
C ALA A 31 -7.62 -0.17 -2.49
N ALA A 32 -8.16 -0.19 -3.71
CA ALA A 32 -9.44 0.41 -4.04
C ALA A 32 -10.61 -0.25 -3.29
N ALA A 33 -10.57 -1.58 -3.11
CA ALA A 33 -11.60 -2.32 -2.40
C ALA A 33 -11.58 -2.06 -0.89
N PHE A 34 -10.43 -2.16 -0.24
CA PHE A 34 -10.31 -2.04 1.22
C PHE A 34 -10.63 -0.64 1.74
N ALA A 35 -10.48 0.39 0.92
CA ALA A 35 -10.87 1.76 1.26
C ALA A 35 -12.39 1.97 1.31
N ALA A 36 -13.20 1.04 0.77
CA ALA A 36 -14.65 1.12 0.83
C ALA A 36 -15.16 0.84 2.26
N LYS A 37 -16.03 1.71 2.79
CA LYS A 37 -16.50 1.66 4.19
C LYS A 37 -17.27 0.39 4.55
N ASP A 38 -17.85 -0.28 3.56
CA ASP A 38 -18.63 -1.51 3.69
C ASP A 38 -17.78 -2.78 3.51
N HIS A 39 -16.48 -2.65 3.23
CA HIS A 39 -15.59 -3.80 3.10
C HIS A 39 -15.25 -4.40 4.47
N GLU A 40 -15.29 -5.73 4.58
CA GLU A 40 -14.98 -6.48 5.81
C GLU A 40 -13.60 -6.16 6.44
N TYR A 41 -12.63 -5.67 5.65
CA TYR A 41 -11.29 -5.33 6.09
C TYR A 41 -11.04 -3.82 6.17
N ASN A 42 -12.07 -2.99 5.98
CA ASN A 42 -11.92 -1.55 6.07
C ASN A 42 -11.39 -1.12 7.43
N GLU A 43 -11.92 -1.70 8.52
CA GLU A 43 -11.43 -1.38 9.87
C GLU A 43 -9.92 -1.68 10.05
N LEU A 44 -9.45 -2.82 9.52
CA LEU A 44 -8.04 -3.16 9.56
C LEU A 44 -7.20 -2.25 8.65
N PHE A 45 -7.71 -1.93 7.46
CA PHE A 45 -7.06 -0.99 6.55
C PHE A 45 -6.91 0.39 7.17
N GLU A 46 -7.94 0.93 7.82
CA GLU A 46 -7.88 2.23 8.48
C GLU A 46 -6.86 2.25 9.63
N LYS A 47 -6.67 1.13 10.36
CA LYS A 47 -5.61 1.00 11.38
C LYS A 47 -4.20 1.12 10.82
N VAL A 48 -3.99 0.78 9.55
CA VAL A 48 -2.70 0.85 8.87
C VAL A 48 -2.64 1.91 7.78
N ARG A 49 -3.70 2.70 7.58
CA ARG A 49 -3.79 3.69 6.49
C ARG A 49 -2.66 4.72 6.56
N GLY A 50 -2.24 5.10 7.77
CA GLY A 50 -1.10 5.99 7.97
C GLY A 50 0.25 5.43 7.51
N LEU A 51 0.33 4.12 7.22
CA LEU A 51 1.51 3.43 6.71
C LEU A 51 1.46 3.26 5.18
N VAL A 52 0.35 3.60 4.53
CA VAL A 52 0.19 3.48 3.08
C VAL A 52 0.94 4.60 2.40
N GLU A 53 2.05 4.26 1.76
CA GLU A 53 2.82 5.19 0.93
C GLU A 53 2.09 5.48 -0.38
N GLY A 54 1.43 4.47 -0.95
CA GLY A 54 0.67 4.64 -2.17
C GLY A 54 0.47 3.36 -2.97
N ALA A 55 -0.02 3.53 -4.20
CA ALA A 55 -0.29 2.47 -5.16
C ALA A 55 0.44 2.73 -6.48
N CYS A 56 0.90 1.68 -7.14
CA CYS A 56 1.60 1.74 -8.43
C CYS A 56 0.74 2.42 -9.51
N SER A 57 1.24 3.52 -10.08
CA SER A 57 0.56 4.31 -11.12
C SER A 57 0.27 3.49 -12.37
N TYR A 58 1.28 2.76 -12.87
CA TYR A 58 1.13 1.92 -14.04
C TYR A 58 0.08 0.82 -13.83
N CYS A 59 0.14 0.11 -12.70
CA CYS A 59 -0.81 -0.96 -12.41
C CYS A 59 -2.23 -0.43 -12.19
N ALA A 60 -2.38 0.72 -11.53
CA ALA A 60 -3.67 1.38 -11.40
C ALA A 60 -4.30 1.68 -12.78
N GLY A 61 -3.51 2.21 -13.73
CA GLY A 61 -3.94 2.42 -15.10
C GLY A 61 -4.30 1.10 -15.81
N ALA A 62 -3.42 0.10 -15.73
CA ALA A 62 -3.62 -1.20 -16.36
C ALA A 62 -4.89 -1.92 -15.87
N TYR A 63 -5.20 -1.81 -14.59
CA TYR A 63 -6.40 -2.39 -13.97
C TYR A 63 -7.62 -1.45 -13.94
N LYS A 64 -7.52 -0.24 -14.51
CA LYS A 64 -8.58 0.79 -14.51
C LYS A 64 -9.06 1.16 -13.10
N MET A 65 -8.12 1.30 -12.17
CA MET A 65 -8.35 1.63 -10.76
C MET A 65 -7.95 3.06 -10.39
N THR A 66 -7.32 3.81 -11.29
CA THR A 66 -6.82 5.18 -11.04
C THR A 66 -7.83 6.06 -10.28
N GLU A 67 -9.04 6.24 -10.84
CA GLU A 67 -10.08 7.09 -10.22
C GLU A 67 -10.49 6.59 -8.82
N LYS A 68 -10.54 5.28 -8.61
CA LYS A 68 -10.94 4.70 -7.32
C LYS A 68 -9.84 4.89 -6.27
N ILE A 69 -8.58 4.75 -6.66
CA ILE A 69 -7.42 4.94 -5.79
C ILE A 69 -7.32 6.42 -5.38
N GLU A 70 -7.52 7.33 -6.33
CA GLU A 70 -7.57 8.77 -6.07
C GLU A 70 -8.76 9.13 -5.15
N ALA A 71 -9.95 8.59 -5.42
CA ALA A 71 -11.12 8.79 -4.55
C ALA A 71 -10.92 8.24 -3.13
N ALA A 72 -10.08 7.22 -2.97
CA ALA A 72 -9.67 6.67 -1.69
C ALA A 72 -8.59 7.51 -0.98
N ASN A 73 -8.12 8.62 -1.57
CA ASN A 73 -7.00 9.44 -1.10
C ASN A 73 -5.70 8.62 -0.93
N ILE A 74 -5.44 7.69 -1.84
CA ILE A 74 -4.19 6.91 -1.87
C ILE A 74 -3.29 7.51 -2.97
N PRO A 75 -2.05 7.92 -2.67
CA PRO A 75 -1.14 8.46 -3.68
C PRO A 75 -0.81 7.44 -4.78
N LEU A 76 -0.67 7.92 -6.01
CA LEU A 76 -0.14 7.11 -7.12
C LEU A 76 1.37 7.28 -7.19
N ILE A 77 2.10 6.17 -7.10
CA ILE A 77 3.56 6.10 -7.13
C ILE A 77 3.99 5.86 -8.58
N ASP A 78 4.77 6.79 -9.11
CA ASP A 78 5.39 6.73 -10.43
C ASP A 78 6.89 7.04 -10.30
N GLU A 79 7.69 6.02 -10.06
CA GLU A 79 9.13 6.18 -9.81
C GLU A 79 9.97 5.58 -10.95
N PHE A 80 9.90 4.26 -11.15
CA PHE A 80 10.65 3.56 -12.19
C PHE A 80 9.71 3.09 -13.29
N LYS A 81 9.67 3.85 -14.40
CA LYS A 81 8.82 3.55 -15.57
C LYS A 81 7.33 3.37 -15.21
N GLY A 82 6.77 4.19 -14.31
CA GLY A 82 5.39 4.04 -13.86
C GLY A 82 5.20 3.12 -12.64
N HIS A 83 6.24 2.45 -12.16
CA HIS A 83 6.17 1.51 -11.03
C HIS A 83 6.88 2.04 -9.78
N PRO A 84 6.53 1.53 -8.58
CA PRO A 84 7.32 1.72 -7.38
C PRO A 84 8.75 1.20 -7.57
N SER A 85 9.73 1.93 -7.04
CA SER A 85 11.13 1.55 -7.10
C SER A 85 11.52 0.72 -5.88
N PHE A 86 11.56 -0.60 -6.08
CA PHE A 86 12.07 -1.54 -5.08
C PHE A 86 13.53 -1.24 -4.72
N LYS A 87 14.33 -0.81 -5.71
CA LYS A 87 15.70 -0.38 -5.47
C LYS A 87 15.77 0.81 -4.51
N LYS A 88 14.90 1.80 -4.67
CA LYS A 88 14.84 2.95 -3.76
C LYS A 88 14.48 2.52 -2.34
N LEU A 89 13.50 1.63 -2.16
CA LEU A 89 13.15 1.08 -0.85
C LEU A 89 14.36 0.40 -0.18
N ILE A 90 15.12 -0.41 -0.94
CA ILE A 90 16.32 -1.08 -0.43
C ILE A 90 17.42 -0.07 -0.10
N ASP A 91 17.66 0.92 -0.97
CA ASP A 91 18.66 1.97 -0.75
C ASP A 91 18.31 2.84 0.48
N ASP A 92 17.01 3.02 0.75
CA ASP A 92 16.47 3.70 1.95
C ASP A 92 16.54 2.82 3.22
N GLY A 93 17.09 1.60 3.12
CA GLY A 93 17.31 0.70 4.25
C GLY A 93 16.11 -0.21 4.61
N TYR A 94 15.05 -0.23 3.79
CA TYR A 94 13.91 -1.10 4.03
C TYR A 94 14.19 -2.54 3.58
N GLN A 95 13.74 -3.50 4.38
CA GLN A 95 13.51 -4.86 3.93
C GLN A 95 12.16 -4.94 3.20
N VAL A 96 12.17 -5.45 1.97
CA VAL A 96 10.93 -5.61 1.19
C VAL A 96 10.31 -6.98 1.47
N LEU A 97 9.05 -6.97 1.94
CA LEU A 97 8.22 -8.15 2.11
C LEU A 97 7.10 -8.14 1.07
N VAL A 98 6.90 -9.25 0.36
CA VAL A 98 5.89 -9.38 -0.71
C VAL A 98 4.88 -10.46 -0.31
N PHE A 99 3.60 -10.21 -0.60
CA PHE A 99 2.46 -11.04 -0.21
C PHE A 99 1.55 -11.35 -1.39
#